data_AF-A0A965JNB7-F1
#
_entry.id   AF-A0A965JNB7-F1
#
_cell.length_a   1.000
_cell.length_b   1.000
_cell.length_c   1.000
_cell.angle_alpha   90.00
_cell.angle_beta   90.00
_cell.angle_gamma   90.00
#
_symmetry.space_group_name_H-M   'P 1'
#
loop_
_entity.id
_entity.type
_entity.pdbx_description
1 polymer ?
#
loop_
_entity_poly.entity_id
_entity_poly.type
_entity_poly.pdbx_seq_one_letter_code
_entity_poly.pdbx_strand_id
1 'polypeptide(L)' 'MVEKACAQDDRLRDVRHSTFYSDSASDAPMFCWATQAMAVNPDRQLRKLAAERGWPILEAA' A
#
# COMPACT_ATOMS: atom_id res chain seq x y z
N MET A 1 -11.83 -3.53 -3.54
CA MET A 1 -10.76 -3.03 -4.42
C MET A 1 -10.94 -1.52 -4.57
N VAL A 2 -9.83 -0.76 -4.58
CA VAL A 2 -9.84 0.71 -4.50
C VAL A 2 -10.56 1.32 -5.71
N GLU A 3 -10.43 0.74 -6.89
CA GLU A 3 -11.08 1.17 -8.13
C GLU A 3 -12.60 1.12 -8.02
N LYS A 4 -13.12 0.04 -7.41
CA LYS A 4 -14.57 -0.09 -7.18
C LYS A 4 -15.06 0.97 -6.19
N ALA A 5 -14.26 1.27 -5.16
CA ALA A 5 -14.58 2.35 -4.23
C ALA A 5 -14.57 3.71 -4.94
N CYS A 6 -13.55 3.99 -5.78
CA CYS A 6 -13.47 5.22 -6.57
C CYS A 6 -14.62 5.38 -7.56
N ALA A 7 -15.07 4.28 -8.18
CA ALA A 7 -16.19 4.30 -9.12
C ALA A 7 -17.56 4.53 -8.45
N GLN A 8 -17.68 4.23 -7.15
CA GLN A 8 -18.94 4.31 -6.41
C GLN A 8 -19.04 5.56 -5.52
N ASP A 9 -17.93 6.25 -5.26
CA ASP A 9 -17.87 7.44 -4.43
C ASP A 9 -17.37 8.64 -5.24
N ASP A 10 -18.26 9.60 -5.50
CA ASP A 10 -17.94 10.80 -6.29
C ASP A 10 -16.77 11.61 -5.70
N ARG A 11 -16.52 11.51 -4.39
CA ARG A 11 -15.39 12.19 -3.73
C ARG A 11 -14.03 11.61 -4.14
N LEU A 12 -14.02 10.36 -4.60
CA LEU A 12 -12.82 9.61 -4.95
C LEU A 12 -12.56 9.57 -6.47
N ARG A 13 -13.46 10.15 -7.27
CA ARG A 13 -13.44 10.10 -8.74
C ARG A 13 -12.16 10.68 -9.35
N ASP A 14 -11.62 11.73 -8.74
CA ASP A 14 -10.44 12.46 -9.24
C ASP A 14 -9.16 12.21 -8.41
N VAL A 15 -9.13 11.14 -7.62
CA VAL A 15 -7.95 10.80 -6.80
C VAL A 15 -6.80 10.40 -7.72
N ARG A 16 -5.76 11.26 -7.76
CA ARG A 16 -4.53 11.03 -8.54
C ARG A 16 -3.38 10.45 -7.72
N HIS A 17 -3.50 10.50 -6.40
CA HIS A 17 -2.48 10.01 -5.48
C HIS A 17 -3.15 9.23 -4.35
N SER A 18 -2.65 8.03 -4.13
CA SER A 18 -3.04 7.11 -3.07
C SER A 18 -1.79 6.56 -2.40
N THR A 19 -1.77 6.62 -1.07
CA THR A 19 -0.73 5.99 -0.27
C THR A 19 -1.34 4.82 0.48
N PHE A 20 -0.74 3.64 0.34
CA PHE A 20 -1.17 2.43 1.02
C PHE A 20 -0.16 2.06 2.10
N TYR A 21 -0.65 1.73 3.30
CA TYR A 21 0.14 1.34 4.45
C TYR A 21 -0.31 -0.05 4.89
N SER A 22 0.63 -0.97 5.09
CA SER A 22 0.33 -2.28 5.67
C SER A 22 1.55 -2.85 6.39
N ASP A 23 1.28 -3.72 7.35
CA ASP A 23 2.26 -4.55 8.07
C ASP A 23 2.33 -5.99 7.54
N SER A 24 1.40 -6.39 6.67
CA SER A 24 1.23 -7.79 6.25
C SER A 24 1.59 -8.04 4.78
N ALA A 25 2.29 -9.13 4.51
CA ALA A 25 2.60 -9.56 3.14
C ALA A 25 1.36 -9.98 2.33
N SER A 26 0.25 -10.31 3.00
CA SER A 26 -1.03 -10.63 2.34
C SER A 26 -1.52 -9.48 1.45
N ASP A 27 -1.15 -8.25 1.80
CA ASP A 27 -1.61 -7.04 1.12
C ASP A 27 -0.66 -6.61 0.00
N ALA A 28 0.40 -7.37 -0.28
CA ALA A 28 1.34 -7.07 -1.35
C ALA A 28 0.67 -6.78 -2.72
N PRO A 29 -0.43 -7.46 -3.12
CA PRO A 29 -1.16 -7.08 -4.34
C PRO A 29 -1.69 -5.65 -4.32
N MET A 30 -2.08 -5.13 -3.16
CA MET A 30 -2.58 -3.75 -3.00
C MET A 30 -1.45 -2.71 -3.11
N PHE A 31 -0.21 -3.06 -2.76
CA PHE A 31 0.95 -2.16 -2.92
C PHE A 31 1.20 -1.83 -4.39
N CYS A 32 0.91 -2.76 -5.31
CA CYS A 32 1.08 -2.55 -6.74
C CYS A 32 0.05 -1.58 -7.34
N TRP A 33 -1.06 -1.31 -6.63
CA TRP A 33 -2.15 -0.47 -7.12
C TRP A 33 -2.13 0.94 -6.55
N ALA A 34 -1.53 1.11 -5.37
CA ALA A 34 -1.33 2.42 -4.79
C ALA A 34 -0.26 3.19 -5.56
N THR A 35 -0.42 4.50 -5.68
CA THR A 35 0.64 5.34 -6.27
C THR A 35 1.88 5.40 -5.39
N GLN A 36 1.71 5.16 -4.09
CA GLN A 36 2.78 5.03 -3.12
C GLN A 36 2.42 3.92 -2.14
N ALA A 37 3.39 3.09 -1.79
CA ALA A 37 3.19 2.00 -0.86
C ALA A 37 4.23 2.05 0.26
N MET A 38 3.80 1.76 1.48
CA MET A 38 4.57 1.93 2.71
C MET A 38 4.40 0.67 3.56
N ALA A 39 5.53 0.01 3.87
CA ALA A 39 5.55 -1.14 4.77
C ALA A 39 5.69 -0.63 6.22
N VAL A 40 4.61 -0.67 7.00
CA VAL A 40 4.59 -0.16 8.38
C VAL A 40 4.73 -1.32 9.34
N ASN A 41 5.74 -1.32 10.22
CA ASN A 41 6.04 -2.42 11.14
C ASN A 41 5.94 -3.81 10.47
N PRO A 42 6.58 -4.02 9.31
CA PRO A 42 6.26 -5.15 8.46
C PRO A 42 6.65 -6.48 9.08
N ASP A 43 5.81 -7.49 8.84
CA ASP A 43 6.13 -8.88 9.08
C ASP A 43 7.39 -9.30 8.30
N ARG A 44 7.90 -10.49 8.61
CA ARG A 44 9.14 -11.00 7.98
C ARG A 44 9.04 -11.09 6.46
N GLN A 45 7.87 -11.47 5.92
CA GLN A 45 7.66 -11.63 4.49
C GLN A 45 7.55 -10.27 3.80
N LEU A 46 6.78 -9.33 4.34
CA LEU A 46 6.62 -7.99 3.81
C LEU A 46 7.94 -7.22 3.88
N ARG A 47 8.72 -7.38 4.95
CA ARG A 47 10.06 -6.79 5.05
C ARG A 47 10.98 -7.24 3.92
N LYS A 48 10.94 -8.54 3.57
CA LYS A 48 11.70 -9.08 2.44
C LYS A 48 11.19 -8.49 1.12
N LEU A 49 9.87 -8.48 0.90
CA LEU A 49 9.28 -7.93 -0.32
C LEU A 49 9.56 -6.42 -0.48
N ALA A 50 9.54 -5.67 0.63
CA ALA A 50 9.84 -4.25 0.67
C ALA A 50 11.30 -3.98 0.30
N ALA A 51 12.24 -4.77 0.83
CA ALA A 51 13.65 -4.68 0.42
C ALA A 51 13.85 -5.03 -1.07
N GLU A 52 13.16 -6.05 -1.58
CA GLU A 52 13.25 -6.46 -3.00
C GLU A 52 12.64 -5.43 -3.96
N ARG A 53 11.56 -4.76 -3.57
CA ARG A 53 10.80 -3.81 -4.41
C ARG A 53 11.15 -2.34 -4.14
N GLY A 54 12.03 -2.08 -3.17
CA GLY A 54 12.39 -0.72 -2.75
C GLY A 54 11.24 0.03 -2.07
N TRP A 55 10.31 -0.68 -1.43
CA TRP A 55 9.25 -0.02 -0.67
C TRP A 55 9.80 0.54 0.65
N PRO A 56 9.47 1.79 1.02
CA PRO A 56 9.89 2.36 2.28
C PRO A 56 9.31 1.57 3.46
N ILE A 57 10.11 1.46 4.52
CA ILE A 57 9.71 0.85 5.79
C ILE A 57 9.57 1.95 6.84
N LEU A 58 8.43 1.96 7.54
CA LEU A 58 8.17 2.82 8.70
C LEU A 58 8.10 1.94 9.94
N GLU A 59 8.94 2.20 10.92
CA GLU A 59 8.93 1.50 12.22
C GLU A 59 8.44 2.48 13.29
N ALA A 60 7.50 2.05 14.13
CA ALA A 60 7.20 2.78 15.35
C ALA A 60 8.38 2.61 16.33
N ALA A 61 8.79 3.72 16.95
CA ALA A 61 9.87 3.76 17.94
C ALA A 61 9.49 3.02 19.24
#